data_AF-A0A3N5FUC9-F1
#
_entry.id   AF-A0A3N5FUC9-F1
#
_cell.length_a   1.000
_cell.length_b   1.000
_cell.length_c   1.000
_cell.angle_alpha   90.00
_cell.angle_beta   90.00
_cell.angle_gamma   90.00
#
_symmetry.space_group_name_H-M   'P 1'
#
loop_
_entity.id
_entity.type
_entity.pdbx_description
1 polymer ?
#
loop_
_entity_poly.entity_id
_entity_poly.type
_entity_poly.pdbx_seq_one_letter_code
_entity_poly.pdbx_strand_id
1 'polypeptide(L)'
;MDYYTKTVKKVFLLGMLMAVMLGFFHPNHSFAVSGLIIDPDAVEEIEINALVMEVNILKSYMIVAEKKIDISEFKMGDKVCKTSLLDKQGNAVLLNAFKKGQQVLVKGFGLPGGVTVGEIIQEVSASGKGKRNK
;
A
#
# COMPACT_ATOMS: atom_id res chain seq x y z
N MET A 1 -50.90 -40.08 -2.92
CA MET A 1 -49.96 -39.33 -2.06
C MET A 1 -48.57 -39.30 -2.70
N ASP A 2 -48.40 -38.68 -3.87
CA ASP A 2 -47.11 -38.73 -4.60
C ASP A 2 -46.69 -37.41 -5.27
N TYR A 3 -47.55 -36.38 -5.16
CA TYR A 3 -47.30 -35.08 -5.78
C TYR A 3 -46.57 -34.11 -4.86
N TYR A 4 -46.73 -34.28 -3.53
CA TYR A 4 -46.17 -33.36 -2.53
C TYR A 4 -44.66 -33.57 -2.31
N THR A 5 -44.22 -34.82 -2.35
CA THR A 5 -42.81 -35.22 -2.10
C THR A 5 -41.86 -34.81 -3.23
N LYS A 6 -42.33 -34.73 -4.48
CA LYS A 6 -41.51 -34.28 -5.63
C LYS A 6 -41.32 -32.76 -5.67
N THR A 7 -42.31 -32.00 -5.20
CA THR A 7 -42.27 -30.53 -5.21
C THR A 7 -41.42 -29.99 -4.07
N VAL A 8 -41.52 -30.58 -2.86
CA VAL A 8 -40.72 -30.16 -1.71
C VAL A 8 -39.23 -30.40 -1.91
N LYS A 9 -38.83 -31.51 -2.56
CA LYS A 9 -37.41 -31.78 -2.90
C LYS A 9 -36.83 -30.75 -3.88
N LYS A 10 -37.60 -30.27 -4.86
CA LYS A 10 -37.12 -29.27 -5.83
C LYS A 10 -36.94 -27.88 -5.21
N VAL A 11 -37.84 -27.48 -4.31
CA VAL A 11 -37.74 -26.20 -3.59
C VAL A 11 -36.56 -26.20 -2.63
N PHE A 12 -36.31 -27.32 -1.95
CA PHE A 12 -35.17 -27.47 -1.05
C PHE A 12 -33.83 -27.42 -1.78
N LEU A 13 -33.74 -28.02 -2.98
CA LEU A 13 -32.53 -28.01 -3.81
C LEU A 13 -32.24 -26.61 -4.41
N LEU A 14 -33.29 -25.85 -4.72
CA LEU A 14 -33.16 -24.48 -5.23
C LEU A 14 -32.72 -23.49 -4.13
N GLY A 15 -33.20 -23.67 -2.89
CA GLY A 15 -32.79 -22.86 -1.73
C GLY A 15 -31.32 -23.07 -1.34
N MET A 16 -30.80 -24.29 -1.46
CA MET A 16 -29.41 -24.61 -1.11
C MET A 16 -28.39 -24.04 -2.11
N LEU A 17 -28.78 -23.89 -3.38
CA LEU A 17 -27.90 -23.35 -4.45
C LEU A 17 -27.72 -21.83 -4.35
N MET A 18 -28.72 -21.10 -3.83
CA MET A 18 -28.64 -19.66 -3.58
C MET A 18 -27.75 -19.31 -2.37
N ALA A 19 -27.68 -20.19 -1.37
CA ALA A 19 -26.84 -19.96 -0.18
C ALA A 19 -25.33 -20.09 -0.48
N VAL A 20 -24.94 -20.92 -1.45
CA VAL A 20 -23.53 -21.09 -1.86
C VAL A 20 -23.06 -19.90 -2.70
N MET A 21 -23.92 -19.31 -3.54
CA MET A 21 -23.55 -18.13 -4.36
C MET A 21 -23.40 -16.83 -3.56
N LEU A 22 -24.08 -16.71 -2.41
CA LEU A 22 -23.98 -15.53 -1.54
C LEU A 22 -22.87 -15.64 -0.48
N GLY A 23 -22.29 -16.83 -0.27
CA GLY A 23 -21.23 -17.05 0.73
C GLY A 23 -19.80 -16.69 0.28
N PHE A 24 -19.55 -16.57 -1.03
CA PHE A 24 -18.20 -16.37 -1.59
C PHE A 24 -17.81 -14.92 -1.87
N PHE A 25 -18.66 -13.94 -1.56
CA PHE A 25 -18.37 -12.51 -1.75
C PHE A 25 -18.35 -11.71 -0.45
N HIS A 26 -17.79 -12.27 0.61
CA HIS A 26 -17.21 -11.42 1.64
C HIS A 26 -15.72 -11.28 1.32
N PRO A 27 -15.28 -10.19 0.67
CA PRO A 27 -13.89 -9.82 0.81
C PRO A 27 -13.68 -9.50 2.29
N ASN A 28 -13.14 -10.47 3.03
CA ASN A 28 -12.55 -10.22 4.33
C ASN A 28 -11.29 -9.37 4.08
N HIS A 29 -11.49 -8.09 3.76
CA HIS A 29 -10.46 -7.08 3.98
C HIS A 29 -10.40 -6.85 5.48
N SER A 30 -9.82 -7.81 6.21
CA SER A 30 -9.17 -7.48 7.47
C SER A 30 -8.03 -6.54 7.11
N PHE A 31 -8.30 -5.24 7.06
CA PHE A 31 -7.30 -4.20 6.98
C PHE A 31 -6.43 -4.32 8.22
N ALA A 32 -5.34 -5.07 8.10
CA ALA A 32 -4.28 -5.09 9.09
C ALA A 32 -3.54 -3.75 8.97
N VAL A 33 -4.08 -2.73 9.64
CA VAL A 33 -3.34 -1.50 9.91
C VAL A 33 -2.07 -1.93 10.64
N SER A 34 -0.89 -1.69 10.04
CA SER A 34 0.37 -1.90 10.75
C SER A 34 0.27 -1.08 12.04
N GLY A 35 0.53 -1.69 13.20
CA GLY A 35 0.37 -1.05 14.51
C GLY A 35 1.33 0.13 14.76
N LEU A 36 1.97 0.66 13.71
CA LEU A 36 2.84 1.80 13.76
C LEU A 36 2.02 3.07 14.01
N ILE A 37 2.20 3.62 15.21
CA ILE A 37 1.65 4.91 15.62
C ILE A 37 2.81 5.89 15.63
N ILE A 38 2.66 6.95 14.84
CA ILE A 38 3.63 8.03 14.69
C ILE A 38 3.10 9.24 15.45
N ASP A 39 3.91 9.74 16.39
CA ASP A 39 3.67 11.03 17.02
C ASP A 39 4.17 12.14 16.08
N PRO A 40 3.28 13.01 15.56
CA PRO A 40 3.66 14.07 14.63
C PRO A 40 4.68 15.06 15.22
N ASP A 41 4.70 15.24 16.54
CA ASP A 41 5.61 16.20 17.20
C ASP A 41 7.00 15.59 17.46
N ALA A 42 7.15 14.28 17.26
CA ALA A 42 8.38 13.53 17.55
C ALA A 42 9.09 13.00 16.29
N VAL A 43 8.68 13.44 15.10
CA VAL A 43 9.26 13.01 13.81
C VAL A 43 9.85 14.15 13.01
N GLU A 44 10.82 13.80 12.17
CA GLU A 44 11.40 14.70 11.18
C GLU A 44 10.78 14.41 9.81
N GLU A 45 10.23 15.42 9.14
CA GLU A 45 9.86 15.29 7.73
C GLU A 45 11.11 15.18 6.86
N ILE A 46 11.07 14.25 5.92
CA ILE A 46 12.18 14.04 4.99
C ILE A 46 11.73 14.10 3.54
N GLU A 47 12.63 14.58 2.69
CA GLU A 47 12.50 14.54 1.24
C GLU A 47 13.77 13.97 0.63
N ILE A 48 13.65 12.87 -0.14
CA ILE A 48 14.78 12.19 -0.78
C ILE A 48 14.50 12.10 -2.27
N ASN A 49 15.40 12.64 -3.10
CA ASN A 49 15.38 12.44 -4.54
C ASN A 49 16.62 11.63 -4.95
N ALA A 50 16.43 10.34 -5.21
CA ALA A 50 17.53 9.44 -5.51
C ALA A 50 17.09 8.19 -6.28
N LEU A 51 18.07 7.38 -6.65
CA LEU A 51 17.84 6.10 -7.32
C LEU A 51 17.42 5.03 -6.30
N VAL A 52 16.48 4.19 -6.72
CA VAL A 52 16.11 2.96 -6.02
C VAL A 52 17.27 1.98 -6.07
N MET A 53 17.73 1.54 -4.90
CA MET A 53 18.81 0.57 -4.76
C MET A 53 18.28 -0.86 -4.64
N GLU A 54 17.13 -1.03 -4.00
CA GLU A 54 16.46 -2.31 -3.77
C GLU A 54 14.96 -2.11 -3.60
N VAL A 55 14.16 -3.06 -4.09
CA VAL A 55 12.72 -3.15 -3.81
C VAL A 55 12.45 -4.53 -3.21
N ASN A 56 11.83 -4.57 -2.04
CA ASN A 56 11.42 -5.82 -1.40
C ASN A 56 9.91 -5.88 -1.24
N ILE A 57 9.26 -6.61 -2.14
CA ILE A 57 7.80 -6.72 -2.19
C ILE A 57 7.27 -7.53 -0.99
N LEU A 58 7.99 -8.57 -0.57
CA LEU A 58 7.54 -9.47 0.51
C LEU A 58 7.54 -8.78 1.87
N LYS A 59 8.49 -7.87 2.09
CA LYS A 59 8.64 -7.11 3.34
C LYS A 59 8.13 -5.67 3.23
N SER A 60 7.53 -5.29 2.10
CA SER A 60 6.99 -3.96 1.82
C SER A 60 7.96 -2.81 2.17
N TYR A 61 9.19 -2.87 1.63
CA TYR A 61 10.13 -1.75 1.75
C TYR A 61 10.90 -1.49 0.45
N MET A 62 11.50 -0.32 0.37
CA MET A 62 12.44 0.06 -0.67
C MET A 62 13.69 0.69 -0.06
N ILE A 63 14.86 0.48 -0.67
CA ILE A 63 16.08 1.18 -0.29
C ILE A 63 16.34 2.31 -1.30
N VAL A 64 16.46 3.54 -0.80
CA VAL A 64 16.71 4.75 -1.58
C VAL A 64 17.77 5.58 -0.86
N ALA A 65 18.87 5.95 -1.54
CA ALA A 65 20.00 6.66 -0.93
C ALA A 65 20.49 6.04 0.38
N GLU A 66 20.69 4.71 0.38
CA GLU A 66 21.12 3.92 1.55
C GLU A 66 20.14 3.93 2.75
N LYS A 67 18.95 4.51 2.58
CA LYS A 67 17.90 4.51 3.60
C LYS A 67 16.81 3.51 3.26
N LYS A 68 16.39 2.72 4.26
CA LYS A 68 15.24 1.82 4.17
C LYS A 68 13.97 2.64 4.37
N ILE A 69 13.13 2.67 3.35
CA ILE A 69 11.83 3.31 3.32
C ILE A 69 10.77 2.22 3.49
N ASP A 70 10.10 2.20 4.64
CA ASP A 70 8.98 1.29 4.89
C ASP A 70 7.73 1.81 4.19
N ILE A 71 7.03 0.88 3.51
CA ILE A 71 5.82 1.12 2.74
C ILE A 71 4.69 0.44 3.48
N SER A 72 3.95 1.21 4.26
CA SER A 72 2.97 0.66 5.19
C SER A 72 1.78 1.59 5.39
N GLU A 73 0.75 1.04 6.03
CA GLU A 73 -0.27 1.83 6.69
C GLU A 73 0.25 2.19 8.08
N PHE A 74 -0.01 3.41 8.55
CA PHE A 74 0.42 3.90 9.85
C PHE A 74 -0.61 4.88 10.41
N LYS A 75 -0.61 5.09 11.72
CA LYS A 75 -1.45 6.12 12.35
C LYS A 75 -0.61 7.35 12.66
N MET A 76 -1.17 8.53 12.40
CA MET A 76 -0.57 9.82 12.78
C MET A 76 -1.65 10.65 13.48
N GLY A 77 -1.55 10.74 14.81
CA GLY A 77 -2.68 11.12 15.66
C GLY A 77 -3.87 10.19 15.45
N ASP A 78 -5.05 10.76 15.18
CA ASP A 78 -6.30 10.01 14.93
C ASP A 78 -6.48 9.57 13.47
N LYS A 79 -5.54 9.90 12.58
CA LYS A 79 -5.63 9.60 11.15
C LYS A 79 -4.88 8.32 10.81
N VAL A 80 -5.53 7.44 10.05
CA VAL A 80 -4.84 6.32 9.39
C VAL A 80 -4.33 6.81 8.05
N CYS A 81 -3.01 6.79 7.89
CA CYS A 81 -2.27 7.15 6.71
C CYS A 81 -1.75 5.89 6.01
N LYS A 82 -1.49 6.01 4.70
CA LYS A 82 -0.91 4.93 3.88
C LYS A 82 0.09 5.51 2.92
N THR A 83 1.23 4.83 2.75
CA THR A 83 2.21 5.21 1.73
C THR A 83 1.57 5.21 0.34
N SER A 84 1.58 6.39 -0.30
CA SER A 84 1.11 6.56 -1.67
C SER A 84 2.26 6.27 -2.64
N LEU A 85 2.05 5.29 -3.50
CA LEU A 85 3.00 4.86 -4.51
C LEU A 85 2.53 5.38 -5.87
N LEU A 86 3.30 6.27 -6.50
CA LEU A 86 2.87 7.02 -7.67
C LEU A 86 3.82 6.84 -8.87
N ASP A 87 3.27 6.79 -10.08
CA ASP A 87 4.03 6.89 -11.32
C ASP A 87 4.45 8.35 -11.64
N LYS A 88 5.14 8.55 -12.77
CA LYS A 88 5.56 9.88 -13.25
C LYS A 88 4.41 10.85 -13.47
N GLN A 89 3.22 10.34 -13.75
CA GLN A 89 2.02 11.12 -14.01
C GLN A 89 1.23 11.39 -12.72
N GLY A 90 1.65 10.81 -11.59
CA GLY A 90 0.96 10.93 -10.30
C GLY A 90 -0.18 9.93 -10.12
N ASN A 91 -0.28 8.90 -10.95
CA ASN A 91 -1.28 7.84 -10.77
C ASN A 91 -0.78 6.82 -9.75
N ALA A 92 -1.72 6.28 -8.97
CA ALA A 92 -1.42 5.24 -8.01
C ALA A 92 -0.96 3.94 -8.71
N VAL A 93 0.16 3.39 -8.24
CA VAL A 93 0.74 2.13 -8.72
C VAL A 93 1.06 1.20 -7.55
N LEU A 94 1.35 -0.05 -7.86
CA LEU A 94 1.79 -1.04 -6.89
C LEU A 94 3.30 -0.97 -6.70
N LEU A 95 3.81 -1.49 -5.57
CA LEU A 95 5.25 -1.55 -5.28
C LEU A 95 6.05 -2.30 -6.35
N ASN A 96 5.46 -3.31 -6.99
CA ASN A 96 6.11 -4.06 -8.07
C ASN A 96 6.33 -3.25 -9.36
N ALA A 97 5.75 -2.05 -9.48
CA ALA A 97 6.01 -1.14 -10.58
C ALA A 97 7.40 -0.48 -10.45
N PHE A 98 7.92 -0.34 -9.22
CA PHE A 98 9.23 0.24 -8.97
C PHE A 98 10.34 -0.79 -9.21
N LYS A 99 11.45 -0.33 -9.79
CA LYS A 99 12.62 -1.16 -10.09
C LYS A 99 13.91 -0.50 -9.60
N LYS A 100 14.90 -1.34 -9.30
CA LYS A 100 16.27 -0.87 -9.04
C LYS A 100 16.77 0.00 -10.19
N GLY A 101 17.40 1.12 -9.87
CA GLY A 101 17.91 2.11 -10.83
C GLY A 101 16.87 3.13 -11.30
N GLN A 102 15.61 3.03 -10.87
CA GLN A 102 14.60 4.04 -11.13
C GLN A 102 14.82 5.25 -10.23
N GLN A 103 14.64 6.47 -10.74
CA GLN A 103 14.71 7.67 -9.91
C GLN A 103 13.34 7.94 -9.29
N VAL A 104 13.35 8.22 -7.99
CA VAL A 104 12.15 8.46 -7.21
C VAL A 104 12.31 9.69 -6.31
N LEU A 105 11.21 10.37 -6.08
CA LEU A 105 11.03 11.34 -5.00
C LEU A 105 10.29 10.65 -3.86
N VAL A 106 10.89 10.62 -2.68
CA VAL A 106 10.30 10.10 -1.45
C VAL A 106 10.03 11.27 -0.52
N LYS A 107 8.79 11.40 -0.07
CA LYS A 107 8.39 12.22 1.07
C LYS A 107 7.94 11.31 2.19
N GLY A 108 8.30 11.62 3.42
CA GLY A 108 7.92 10.78 4.54
C GLY A 108 8.47 11.28 5.86
N PHE A 109 8.49 10.38 6.83
CA PHE A 109 8.84 10.69 8.21
C PHE A 109 10.02 9.84 8.68
N GLY A 110 11.04 10.50 9.20
CA GLY A 110 12.13 9.88 9.96
C GLY A 110 11.68 9.63 11.40
N LEU A 111 11.74 8.36 11.82
CA LEU A 111 11.42 7.94 13.17
C LEU A 111 12.70 7.84 14.03
N PRO A 112 12.59 8.02 15.36
CA PRO A 112 13.65 7.68 16.29
C PRO A 112 14.13 6.24 16.08
N GLY A 113 15.44 6.03 16.00
CA GLY A 113 16.03 4.72 15.69
C GLY A 113 16.38 4.51 14.21
N GLY A 114 16.24 5.54 13.36
CA GLY A 114 16.75 5.53 11.98
C GLY A 114 15.84 4.82 10.98
N VAL A 115 14.60 4.53 11.37
CA VAL A 115 13.57 3.98 10.47
C VAL A 115 12.92 5.14 9.72
N THR A 116 12.63 4.95 8.44
CA THR A 116 11.90 5.92 7.63
C THR A 116 10.62 5.29 7.10
N VAL A 117 9.51 6.01 7.22
CA VAL A 117 8.22 5.62 6.64
C VAL A 117 7.90 6.54 5.48
N GLY A 118 7.54 5.98 4.33
CA GLY A 118 7.10 6.75 3.18
C GLY A 118 5.67 7.26 3.36
N GLU A 119 5.46 8.55 3.15
CA GLU A 119 4.12 9.11 2.92
C GLU A 119 3.79 9.07 1.43
N ILE A 120 4.71 9.55 0.59
CA ILE A 120 4.60 9.56 -0.87
C ILE A 120 5.91 9.05 -1.47
N ILE A 121 5.81 8.16 -2.44
CA ILE A 121 6.92 7.68 -3.24
C ILE A 121 6.51 7.80 -4.70
N GLN A 122 7.14 8.70 -5.44
CA GLN A 122 6.77 9.00 -6.81
C GLN A 122 7.94 8.74 -7.76
N GLU A 123 7.71 8.05 -8.86
CA GLU A 123 8.68 7.99 -9.96
C GLU A 123 8.90 9.39 -10.53
N VAL A 124 10.15 9.78 -10.68
CA VAL A 124 10.51 11.02 -11.36
C VAL A 124 11.44 10.72 -12.52
N SER A 125 11.32 11.50 -13.60
CA SER A 125 12.35 11.51 -14.63
C SER A 125 13.65 11.99 -14.01
N ALA A 126 14.78 11.41 -14.43
CA ALA A 126 16.09 11.91 -14.05
C ALA A 126 16.26 13.35 -14.56
N SER A 127 15.88 14.31 -13.73
CA SER A 127 16.04 15.72 -14.04
C SER A 127 17.53 16.02 -13.96
N GLY A 128 18.15 16.13 -15.13
CA GLY A 128 19.50 16.63 -15.27
C GLY A 128 19.61 18.03 -14.67
N LYS A 129 20.61 18.20 -13.80
CA LYS A 129 21.22 19.47 -13.37
C LYS A 129 20.33 20.44 -12.61
N GLY A 130 20.69 20.63 -11.34
CA GLY A 130 20.41 21.88 -10.64
C GLY A 130 20.87 23.07 -11.46
N LYS A 131 19.95 24.00 -11.74
CA LYS A 131 20.29 25.39 -12.01
C LYS A 131 20.92 25.97 -10.74
N ARG A 132 22.25 25.91 -10.66
CA ARG A 132 23.01 26.89 -9.87
C ARG A 132 22.83 28.23 -10.58
N ASN A 133 21.94 29.06 -10.09
CA ASN A 133 21.98 30.49 -10.42
C ASN A 133 23.28 31.03 -9.83
N LYS A 134 24.14 31.52 -10.71
CA LYS A 134 25.31 32.33 -10.37
C LYS A 134 24.91 33.80 -10.52
#